data_AF-A0A1B0D462-F1
#
_entry.id   AF-A0A1B0D462-F1
#
_cell.length_a   1.000
_cell.length_b   1.000
_cell.length_c   1.000
_cell.angle_alpha   90.00
_cell.angle_beta   90.00
_cell.angle_gamma   90.00
#
_symmetry.space_group_name_H-M   'P 1'
#
loop_
_entity.id
_entity.type
_entity.pdbx_description
1 polymer ?
#
loop_
_entity_poly.entity_id
_entity_poly.type
_entity_poly.pdbx_seq_one_letter_code
_entity_poly.pdbx_strand_id
1 'polypeptide(L)'
;MSFKGNAKVQKVMVQPINLIFRYLQNRSRVQVWLFENVNTRLEGHIVGFDEYMNLVLDDSEEVNIKTKNRRQLGRIMLKGDNITLIQNVNPGSGMQINPGIFICAKCTAFMERCVSYIGENAAECVKTNAFLNLTKEGLIKLISSDYFCLEEEDVWRCVLAWAKNQAGVTQPTAHWTEEERVRVCQHLSGVISHVRLLQIDSKVFAEEVEPTGAVPMELSLERYRFAALSSAKAPANPPAAHPVPPGEPDKRLQPRLLLNLFPGSAILKSDKLHLQSVLNGWFGSPKQMWKLNFRASAHGFSAVSFHRHCDGVAPTMVIALGARGEISGGYSDVPWAKNSRKGGYIHSEKAFLFTLAGSGQDNPVKFDIVKKPYAICYHPECGPIFGAGADLLISNSCSSNMDSYSNLPHSYDGPGASCTSMFGDYNFTIVDYEVYTPAPSSDSAPGKR
;
A
#
# COMPACT_ATOMS: atom_id res chain seq x y z
N MET A 1 -33.39 -9.29 48.51
CA MET A 1 -32.85 -8.36 47.51
C MET A 1 -32.61 -9.15 46.23
N SER A 2 -33.31 -8.82 45.14
CA SER A 2 -33.24 -9.53 43.85
C SER A 2 -32.24 -8.80 42.95
N PHE A 3 -31.14 -9.46 42.60
CA PHE A 3 -30.20 -8.96 41.59
C PHE A 3 -30.75 -9.31 40.20
N LYS A 4 -31.21 -8.29 39.47
CA LYS A 4 -31.55 -8.40 38.04
C LYS A 4 -30.25 -8.49 37.23
N GLY A 5 -30.05 -9.61 36.54
CA GLY A 5 -29.00 -9.77 35.55
C GLY A 5 -29.26 -8.91 34.31
N ASN A 6 -28.24 -8.19 33.86
CA ASN A 6 -28.26 -7.47 32.59
C ASN A 6 -28.19 -8.49 31.44
N ALA A 7 -29.32 -8.70 30.75
CA ALA A 7 -29.33 -9.43 29.48
C ALA A 7 -28.59 -8.59 28.42
N LYS A 8 -27.42 -9.06 27.98
CA LYS A 8 -26.75 -8.52 26.79
C LYS A 8 -27.64 -8.81 25.57
N VAL A 9 -28.24 -7.77 25.00
CA VAL A 9 -28.96 -7.86 23.73
C VAL A 9 -27.95 -8.18 22.63
N GLN A 10 -28.07 -9.38 22.06
CA GLN A 10 -27.26 -9.80 20.91
C GLN A 10 -27.74 -8.99 19.69
N LYS A 11 -26.86 -8.15 19.13
CA LYS A 11 -27.15 -7.35 17.93
C LYS A 11 -27.30 -8.30 16.74
N VAL A 12 -28.52 -8.52 16.28
CA VAL A 12 -28.80 -9.28 15.05
C VAL A 12 -28.29 -8.46 13.86
N MET A 13 -27.24 -8.94 13.21
CA MET A 13 -26.71 -8.32 12.00
C MET A 13 -27.66 -8.65 10.84
N VAL A 14 -28.41 -7.66 10.37
CA VAL A 14 -29.35 -7.83 9.26
C VAL A 14 -28.54 -7.92 7.97
N GLN A 15 -28.75 -8.98 7.18
CA GLN A 15 -28.09 -9.11 5.88
C GLN A 15 -28.38 -7.86 5.02
N PRO A 16 -27.38 -7.28 4.35
CA PRO A 16 -27.51 -6.02 3.63
C PRO A 16 -28.71 -5.98 2.66
N ILE A 17 -28.99 -7.07 1.95
CA ILE A 17 -30.12 -7.17 1.01
C ILE A 17 -31.49 -6.99 1.69
N ASN A 18 -31.63 -7.44 2.94
CA ASN A 18 -32.88 -7.31 3.71
C ASN A 18 -33.19 -5.85 4.05
N LEU A 19 -32.18 -4.97 4.05
CA LEU A 19 -32.39 -3.55 4.26
C LEU A 19 -33.02 -2.87 3.03
N ILE A 20 -32.63 -3.28 1.82
CA ILE A 20 -33.21 -2.79 0.57
C ILE A 20 -34.64 -3.30 0.41
N PHE A 21 -34.88 -4.58 0.70
CA PHE A 21 -36.24 -5.11 0.78
C PHE A 21 -37.11 -4.32 1.76
N ARG A 22 -36.58 -3.93 2.93
CA ARG A 22 -37.29 -3.09 3.88
C ARG A 22 -37.59 -1.69 3.32
N TYR A 23 -36.65 -1.05 2.65
CA TYR A 23 -36.89 0.26 2.02
C TYR A 23 -37.95 0.19 0.92
N LEU A 24 -37.92 -0.87 0.11
CA LEU A 24 -38.92 -1.13 -0.93
C LEU A 24 -40.31 -1.38 -0.30
N GLN A 25 -40.43 -2.28 0.67
CA GLN A 25 -41.69 -2.63 1.33
C GLN A 25 -42.31 -1.45 2.08
N ASN A 26 -41.49 -0.70 2.83
CA ASN A 26 -41.95 0.45 3.60
C ASN A 26 -42.08 1.71 2.75
N ARG A 27 -41.79 1.63 1.44
CA ARG A 27 -41.76 2.75 0.51
C ARG A 27 -41.00 3.95 1.11
N SER A 28 -39.86 3.68 1.73
CA SER A 28 -39.05 4.68 2.42
C SER A 28 -38.35 5.58 1.41
N ARG A 29 -38.32 6.89 1.69
CA ARG A 29 -37.48 7.81 0.91
C ARG A 29 -36.02 7.56 1.27
N VAL A 30 -35.22 7.16 0.30
CA VAL A 30 -33.80 6.85 0.46
C VAL A 30 -32.94 7.92 -0.19
N GLN A 31 -31.73 8.09 0.34
CA GLN A 31 -30.64 8.84 -0.25
C GLN A 31 -29.57 7.87 -0.72
N VAL A 32 -29.20 8.00 -1.99
CA VAL A 32 -28.20 7.19 -2.69
C VAL A 32 -26.96 8.03 -2.98
N TRP A 33 -25.81 7.48 -2.63
CA TRP A 33 -24.51 8.11 -2.84
C TRP A 33 -23.88 7.50 -4.07
N LEU A 34 -23.44 8.35 -4.99
CA LEU A 34 -22.83 7.91 -6.23
C LEU A 34 -21.31 7.81 -6.09
N PHE A 35 -20.74 6.85 -6.81
CA PHE A 35 -19.30 6.65 -6.91
C PHE A 35 -18.60 7.90 -7.48
N GLU A 36 -17.51 8.33 -6.85
CA GLU A 36 -16.70 9.52 -7.18
C GLU A 36 -17.42 10.88 -7.16
N ASN A 37 -18.73 10.92 -6.93
CA ASN A 37 -19.50 12.17 -6.83
C ASN A 37 -19.78 12.53 -5.36
N VAL A 38 -18.84 13.25 -4.75
CA VAL A 38 -18.94 13.67 -3.35
C VAL A 38 -19.97 14.79 -3.12
N ASN A 39 -20.29 15.58 -4.15
CA ASN A 39 -21.10 16.78 -4.02
C ASN A 39 -22.59 16.55 -4.29
N THR A 40 -22.96 15.41 -4.86
CA THR A 40 -24.32 15.16 -5.35
C THR A 40 -24.90 13.91 -4.71
N ARG A 41 -26.16 13.95 -4.33
CA ARG A 41 -26.92 12.81 -3.81
C ARG A 41 -28.19 12.63 -4.62
N LEU A 42 -28.62 11.39 -4.78
CA LEU A 42 -29.92 11.11 -5.37
C LEU A 42 -30.87 10.70 -4.26
N GLU A 43 -32.02 11.34 -4.17
CA GLU A 43 -33.08 10.98 -3.23
C GLU A 43 -34.30 10.48 -3.99
N GLY A 44 -35.00 9.48 -3.48
CA GLY A 44 -36.19 8.93 -4.14
C GLY A 44 -36.74 7.70 -3.42
N HIS A 45 -37.71 7.03 -4.02
CA HIS A 45 -38.30 5.80 -3.48
C HIS A 45 -37.88 4.60 -4.33
N ILE A 46 -37.30 3.58 -3.71
CA ILE A 46 -36.96 2.34 -4.44
C ILE A 46 -38.26 1.65 -4.85
N VAL A 47 -38.40 1.34 -6.13
CA VAL A 47 -39.56 0.65 -6.71
C VAL A 47 -39.21 -0.76 -7.19
N GLY A 48 -37.92 -1.00 -7.44
CA GLY A 48 -37.41 -2.30 -7.88
C GLY A 48 -35.89 -2.34 -7.86
N PHE A 49 -35.36 -3.55 -7.77
CA PHE A 49 -33.94 -3.84 -7.92
C PHE A 49 -33.75 -5.25 -8.49
N ASP A 50 -32.60 -5.50 -9.12
CA ASP A 50 -32.23 -6.80 -9.66
C ASP A 50 -31.04 -7.44 -8.91
N GLU A 51 -30.59 -8.61 -9.38
CA GLU A 51 -29.45 -9.34 -8.83
C GLU A 51 -28.10 -8.59 -8.94
N TYR A 52 -28.04 -7.59 -9.82
CA TYR A 52 -26.90 -6.72 -10.08
C TYR A 52 -26.99 -5.39 -9.34
N MET A 53 -27.97 -5.22 -8.45
CA MET A 53 -28.18 -3.99 -7.67
C MET A 53 -28.50 -2.77 -8.53
N ASN A 54 -29.03 -2.96 -9.74
CA ASN A 54 -29.57 -1.87 -10.52
C ASN A 54 -30.87 -1.42 -9.85
N LEU A 55 -30.93 -0.17 -9.39
CA LEU A 55 -32.09 0.35 -8.65
C LEU A 55 -32.99 1.17 -9.57
N VAL A 56 -34.29 0.95 -9.48
CA VAL A 56 -35.28 1.87 -10.03
C VAL A 56 -35.78 2.77 -8.91
N LEU A 57 -35.57 4.08 -9.04
CA LEU A 57 -36.07 5.09 -8.11
C LEU A 57 -37.25 5.86 -8.74
N ASP A 58 -38.34 6.02 -7.99
CA ASP A 58 -39.45 6.93 -8.31
C ASP A 58 -39.35 8.23 -7.52
N ASP A 59 -40.00 9.27 -8.04
CA ASP A 59 -40.03 10.60 -7.43
C ASP A 59 -38.61 11.09 -7.05
N SER A 60 -37.68 10.89 -7.97
CA SER A 60 -36.26 11.08 -7.71
C SER A 60 -35.87 12.55 -7.87
N GLU A 61 -34.98 12.99 -6.99
CA GLU A 61 -34.36 14.31 -6.98
C GLU A 61 -32.84 14.19 -6.91
N GLU A 62 -32.14 15.04 -7.64
CA GLU A 62 -30.73 15.29 -7.46
C GLU A 62 -30.53 16.43 -6.46
N VAL A 63 -29.75 16.18 -5.41
CA VAL A 63 -29.49 17.11 -4.32
C VAL A 63 -28.00 17.42 -4.29
N ASN A 64 -27.64 18.67 -4.56
CA ASN A 64 -26.26 19.13 -4.36
C ASN A 64 -26.05 19.45 -2.88
N ILE A 65 -25.09 18.79 -2.24
CA ILE A 65 -24.86 18.89 -0.78
C ILE A 65 -24.30 20.26 -0.40
N LYS A 66 -23.49 20.86 -1.26
CA LYS A 66 -22.85 22.17 -1.02
C LYS A 66 -23.81 23.32 -1.21
N THR A 67 -24.53 23.33 -2.32
CA THR A 67 -25.43 24.44 -2.68
C THR A 67 -26.86 24.25 -2.20
N LYS A 68 -27.21 23.04 -1.71
CA LYS A 68 -28.58 22.62 -1.36
C LYS A 68 -29.59 22.74 -2.50
N ASN A 69 -29.11 22.93 -3.73
CA ASN A 69 -29.96 22.94 -4.90
C ASN A 69 -30.55 21.54 -5.14
N ARG A 70 -31.84 21.50 -5.49
CA ARG A 70 -32.61 20.28 -5.75
C ARG A 70 -33.14 20.32 -7.19
N ARG A 71 -32.91 19.25 -7.94
CA ARG A 71 -33.38 19.10 -9.31
C ARG A 71 -34.23 17.85 -9.43
N GLN A 72 -35.48 17.99 -9.86
CA GLN A 72 -36.38 16.86 -10.07
C GLN A 72 -35.91 16.04 -11.29
N LEU A 73 -35.83 14.72 -11.10
CA LEU A 73 -35.46 13.75 -12.14
C LEU A 73 -36.60 12.80 -12.50
N GLY A 74 -37.58 12.61 -11.61
CA GLY A 74 -38.69 11.70 -11.83
C GLY A 74 -38.28 10.24 -11.64
N ARG A 75 -38.68 9.35 -12.56
CA ARG A 75 -38.31 7.93 -12.49
C ARG A 75 -36.98 7.68 -13.18
N ILE A 76 -36.00 7.18 -12.45
CA ILE A 76 -34.66 6.90 -12.98
C ILE A 76 -34.22 5.47 -12.65
N MET A 77 -33.33 4.93 -13.47
CA MET A 77 -32.63 3.67 -13.20
C MET A 77 -31.17 3.98 -12.90
N LEU A 78 -30.65 3.45 -11.80
CA LEU A 78 -29.26 3.56 -11.38
C LEU A 78 -28.57 2.22 -11.56
N LYS A 79 -27.40 2.24 -12.22
CA LYS A 79 -26.56 1.05 -12.35
C LYS A 79 -25.88 0.73 -11.02
N GLY A 80 -25.87 -0.55 -10.64
CA GLY A 80 -25.33 -1.03 -9.36
C GLY A 80 -23.88 -0.60 -9.10
N ASP A 81 -23.05 -0.58 -10.14
CA ASP A 81 -21.61 -0.23 -10.06
C ASP A 81 -21.35 1.25 -9.70
N ASN A 82 -22.35 2.12 -9.88
CA ASN A 82 -22.24 3.54 -9.56
C ASN A 82 -22.78 3.88 -8.16
N ILE A 83 -23.27 2.90 -7.40
CA ILE A 83 -23.89 3.11 -6.10
C ILE A 83 -22.89 2.78 -4.99
N THR A 84 -22.57 3.76 -4.15
CA THR A 84 -21.67 3.58 -2.99
C THR A 84 -22.43 3.28 -1.72
N LEU A 85 -23.50 4.04 -1.44
CA LEU A 85 -24.25 3.96 -0.19
C LEU A 85 -25.75 4.19 -0.42
N ILE A 86 -26.59 3.47 0.32
CA ILE A 86 -28.03 3.72 0.43
C ILE A 86 -28.38 3.92 1.90
N GLN A 87 -29.09 5.01 2.21
CA GLN A 87 -29.58 5.31 3.55
C GLN A 87 -30.98 5.95 3.52
N ASN A 88 -31.70 5.98 4.64
CA ASN A 88 -32.99 6.67 4.74
C ASN A 88 -32.81 8.19 4.92
N VAL A 89 -33.64 9.01 4.27
CA VAL A 89 -33.58 10.49 4.34
C VAL A 89 -34.05 11.04 5.71
N ASN A 90 -34.92 10.35 6.43
CA ASN A 90 -35.46 10.80 7.73
C ASN A 90 -35.45 9.68 8.79
N PRO A 91 -34.43 9.61 9.66
CA PRO A 91 -34.53 8.85 10.90
C PRO A 91 -35.32 9.69 11.92
N GLY A 92 -36.58 9.33 12.18
CA GLY A 92 -37.47 10.10 13.04
C GLY A 92 -36.87 10.47 14.40
N SER A 93 -37.20 11.68 14.86
CA SER A 93 -36.97 12.17 16.22
C SER A 93 -37.60 11.22 17.25
N GLY A 94 -36.78 10.51 18.03
CA GLY A 94 -37.22 9.73 19.18
C GLY A 94 -37.20 8.21 19.01
N MET A 95 -36.08 7.61 18.59
CA MET A 95 -35.64 6.29 19.07
C MET A 95 -34.21 6.03 18.62
N GLN A 96 -33.46 5.33 19.47
CA GLN A 96 -32.06 4.91 19.36
C GLN A 96 -31.47 4.84 17.95
N ILE A 97 -30.24 5.36 17.82
CA ILE A 97 -29.33 5.17 16.67
C ILE A 97 -29.35 3.68 16.27
N ASN A 98 -30.01 3.35 15.16
CA ASN A 98 -30.02 2.00 14.59
C ASN A 98 -29.46 2.04 13.14
N PRO A 99 -28.65 1.04 12.75
CA PRO A 99 -27.64 1.12 11.68
C PRO A 99 -28.24 0.73 10.32
N GLY A 100 -28.93 1.66 9.66
CA GLY A 100 -29.48 1.46 8.32
C GLY A 100 -28.54 1.93 7.21
N ILE A 101 -27.24 1.63 7.30
CA ILE A 101 -26.25 2.02 6.28
C ILE A 101 -25.97 0.79 5.43
N PHE A 102 -26.44 0.80 4.17
CA PHE A 102 -26.08 -0.23 3.19
C PHE A 102 -24.94 0.29 2.32
N ILE A 103 -23.77 -0.36 2.40
CA ILE A 103 -22.66 -0.14 1.46
C ILE A 103 -22.80 -1.19 0.36
N CYS A 104 -22.87 -0.77 -0.90
CA CYS A 104 -22.91 -1.69 -2.03
C CYS A 104 -21.55 -2.40 -2.17
N ALA A 105 -21.46 -3.61 -1.62
CA ALA A 105 -20.22 -4.40 -1.59
C ALA A 105 -19.90 -5.11 -2.94
N LYS A 106 -20.56 -4.74 -4.04
CA LYS A 106 -20.35 -5.35 -5.37
C LYS A 106 -19.67 -4.44 -6.40
N CYS A 107 -19.21 -3.23 -6.04
CA CYS A 107 -18.29 -2.50 -6.92
C CYS A 107 -16.96 -3.26 -7.00
N THR A 108 -16.73 -4.04 -8.06
CA THR A 108 -15.43 -4.69 -8.34
C THR A 108 -14.29 -3.70 -8.24
N ALA A 109 -14.47 -2.47 -8.75
CA ALA A 109 -13.51 -1.38 -8.62
C ALA A 109 -13.24 -0.95 -7.15
N PHE A 110 -14.26 -0.93 -6.28
CA PHE A 110 -14.06 -0.62 -4.86
C PHE A 110 -13.37 -1.78 -4.14
N MET A 111 -13.78 -3.02 -4.43
CA MET A 111 -13.13 -4.21 -3.89
C MET A 111 -11.67 -4.32 -4.34
N GLU A 112 -11.36 -3.94 -5.58
CA GLU A 112 -10.00 -3.86 -6.11
C GLU A 112 -9.18 -2.76 -5.42
N ARG A 113 -9.76 -1.58 -5.19
CA ARG A 113 -9.10 -0.52 -4.40
C ARG A 113 -8.87 -0.95 -2.95
N CYS A 114 -9.82 -1.65 -2.34
CA CYS A 114 -9.66 -2.20 -0.99
C CYS A 114 -8.58 -3.28 -0.95
N VAL A 115 -8.55 -4.18 -1.92
CA VAL A 115 -7.52 -5.22 -2.04
C VAL A 115 -6.13 -4.60 -2.27
N SER A 116 -6.03 -3.59 -3.14
CA SER A 116 -4.79 -2.85 -3.37
C SER A 116 -4.35 -2.09 -2.12
N TYR A 117 -5.24 -1.38 -1.44
CA TYR A 117 -4.93 -0.67 -0.19
C TYR A 117 -4.48 -1.64 0.91
N ILE A 118 -5.22 -2.74 1.12
CA ILE A 118 -4.85 -3.75 2.12
C ILE A 118 -3.53 -4.42 1.74
N GLY A 119 -3.29 -4.68 0.45
CA GLY A 119 -2.03 -5.22 -0.05
C GLY A 119 -0.85 -4.30 0.25
N GLU A 120 -0.95 -3.02 -0.11
CA GLU A 120 0.08 -2.01 0.12
C GLU A 120 0.32 -1.73 1.62
N ASN A 121 -0.71 -1.91 2.45
CA ASN A 121 -0.66 -1.62 3.90
C ASN A 121 -0.78 -2.91 4.74
N ALA A 122 -0.36 -4.05 4.19
CA ALA A 122 -0.64 -5.36 4.75
C ALA A 122 -0.11 -5.51 6.19
N ALA A 123 1.12 -5.08 6.45
CA ALA A 123 1.76 -5.14 7.78
C ALA A 123 0.92 -4.52 8.91
N GLU A 124 0.17 -3.44 8.64
CA GLU A 124 -0.72 -2.83 9.62
C GLU A 124 -2.13 -3.42 9.56
N CYS A 125 -2.64 -3.72 8.37
CA CYS A 125 -3.99 -4.26 8.19
C CYS A 125 -4.16 -5.62 8.88
N VAL A 126 -3.18 -6.52 8.78
CA VAL A 126 -3.27 -7.88 9.36
C VAL A 126 -3.36 -7.89 10.89
N LYS A 127 -2.92 -6.82 11.55
CA LYS A 127 -3.01 -6.65 13.01
C LYS A 127 -4.41 -6.22 13.47
N THR A 128 -5.30 -5.84 12.55
CA THR A 128 -6.62 -5.30 12.89
C THR A 128 -7.67 -6.39 13.06
N ASN A 129 -8.65 -6.15 13.93
CA ASN A 129 -9.84 -7.01 14.03
C ASN A 129 -10.65 -7.05 12.73
N ALA A 130 -10.57 -6.01 11.89
CA ALA A 130 -11.25 -6.00 10.60
C ALA A 130 -10.72 -7.10 9.67
N PHE A 131 -9.40 -7.31 9.66
CA PHE A 131 -8.77 -8.39 8.88
C PHE A 131 -9.21 -9.78 9.38
N LEU A 132 -9.28 -9.98 10.69
CA LEU A 132 -9.73 -11.25 11.27
C LEU A 132 -11.19 -11.61 10.93
N ASN A 133 -11.99 -10.62 10.53
CA ASN A 133 -13.39 -10.79 10.14
C ASN A 133 -13.61 -10.90 8.62
N LEU A 134 -12.54 -10.99 7.83
CA LEU A 134 -12.66 -11.20 6.38
C LEU A 134 -13.38 -12.52 6.08
N THR A 135 -14.17 -12.53 5.01
CA THR A 135 -14.69 -13.76 4.40
C THR A 135 -13.54 -14.61 3.85
N LYS A 136 -13.72 -15.93 3.75
CA LYS A 136 -12.74 -16.85 3.17
C LYS A 136 -12.30 -16.42 1.76
N GLU A 137 -13.25 -16.03 0.92
CA GLU A 137 -13.01 -15.59 -0.46
C GLU A 137 -12.21 -14.27 -0.50
N GLY A 138 -12.53 -13.34 0.39
CA GLY A 138 -11.78 -12.08 0.54
C GLY A 138 -10.34 -12.31 0.98
N LEU A 139 -10.11 -13.22 1.94
CA LEU A 139 -8.75 -13.59 2.35
C LEU A 139 -7.99 -14.25 1.21
N ILE A 140 -8.60 -15.23 0.52
CA ILE A 140 -8.00 -15.89 -0.66
C ILE A 140 -7.62 -14.86 -1.73
N LYS A 141 -8.48 -13.89 -2.02
CA LYS A 141 -8.19 -12.83 -3.01
C LYS A 141 -6.98 -11.99 -2.61
N LEU A 142 -6.83 -11.67 -1.32
CA LEU A 142 -5.67 -10.92 -0.82
C LEU A 142 -4.39 -11.76 -0.93
N ILE A 143 -4.37 -12.96 -0.35
CA ILE A 143 -3.17 -13.81 -0.32
C ILE A 143 -2.89 -14.51 -1.65
N SER A 144 -3.74 -14.38 -2.67
CA SER A 144 -3.40 -14.80 -4.03
C SER A 144 -2.65 -13.71 -4.80
N SER A 145 -2.74 -12.47 -4.35
CA SER A 145 -2.13 -11.31 -5.01
C SER A 145 -0.61 -11.30 -4.80
N ASP A 146 0.12 -11.00 -5.86
CA ASP A 146 1.55 -10.70 -5.78
C ASP A 146 1.83 -9.40 -5.02
N TYR A 147 0.84 -8.49 -4.93
CA TYR A 147 0.92 -7.19 -4.28
C TYR A 147 0.49 -7.20 -2.80
N PHE A 148 0.36 -8.37 -2.19
CA PHE A 148 0.14 -8.47 -0.73
C PHE A 148 1.49 -8.39 -0.03
N CYS A 149 1.87 -7.18 0.39
CA CYS A 149 3.22 -6.78 0.77
C CYS A 149 3.67 -7.34 2.14
N LEU A 150 3.77 -8.67 2.27
CA LEU A 150 4.27 -9.38 3.45
C LEU A 150 5.26 -10.48 3.05
N GLU A 151 6.18 -10.78 3.97
CA GLU A 151 6.97 -12.01 3.86
C GLU A 151 6.07 -13.23 4.06
N GLU A 152 6.40 -14.36 3.41
CA GLU A 152 5.47 -15.49 3.38
C GLU A 152 5.24 -16.11 4.76
N GLU A 153 6.20 -15.99 5.68
CA GLU A 153 6.01 -16.33 7.09
C GLU A 153 4.94 -15.46 7.78
N ASP A 154 4.89 -14.17 7.48
CA ASP A 154 3.86 -13.27 8.02
C ASP A 154 2.50 -13.49 7.34
N VAL A 155 2.50 -13.85 6.06
CA VAL A 155 1.29 -14.32 5.37
C VAL A 155 0.74 -15.56 6.09
N TRP A 156 1.59 -16.54 6.40
CA TRP A 156 1.18 -17.71 7.18
C TRP A 156 0.62 -17.31 8.55
N ARG A 157 1.33 -16.48 9.32
CA ARG A 157 0.89 -16.05 10.66
C ARG A 157 -0.46 -15.34 10.63
N CYS A 158 -0.71 -14.48 9.64
CA CYS A 158 -1.99 -13.77 9.51
C CYS A 158 -3.14 -14.70 9.11
N VAL A 159 -2.89 -15.68 8.23
CA VAL A 159 -3.86 -16.70 7.81
C VAL A 159 -4.22 -17.62 8.99
N LEU A 160 -3.22 -18.03 9.77
CA LEU A 160 -3.40 -18.81 10.99
C LEU A 160 -4.21 -18.03 12.03
N ALA A 161 -3.89 -16.75 12.26
CA ALA A 161 -4.63 -15.88 13.17
C ALA A 161 -6.10 -15.71 12.75
N TRP A 162 -6.35 -15.52 11.45
CA TRP A 162 -7.70 -15.48 10.89
C TRP A 162 -8.45 -16.80 11.13
N ALA A 163 -7.84 -17.95 10.80
CA ALA A 163 -8.49 -19.26 10.96
C ALA A 163 -8.79 -19.58 12.43
N LYS A 164 -7.88 -19.25 13.33
CA LYS A 164 -8.08 -19.31 14.78
C LYS A 164 -9.28 -18.48 15.23
N ASN A 165 -9.38 -17.23 14.75
CA ASN A 165 -10.50 -16.34 15.07
C ASN A 165 -11.83 -16.90 14.56
N GLN A 166 -11.87 -17.43 13.34
CA GLN A 166 -13.07 -18.05 12.77
C GLN A 166 -13.50 -19.32 13.54
N ALA A 167 -12.53 -20.11 14.00
CA ALA A 167 -12.78 -21.30 14.81
C ALA A 167 -13.10 -20.98 16.29
N GLY A 168 -12.90 -19.74 16.74
CA GLY A 168 -13.04 -19.35 18.14
C GLY A 168 -11.94 -19.91 19.06
N VAL A 169 -10.73 -20.14 18.52
CA VAL A 169 -9.57 -20.68 19.26
C VAL A 169 -8.57 -19.55 19.55
N THR A 170 -8.26 -19.31 20.81
CA THR A 170 -7.32 -18.22 21.20
C THR A 170 -5.94 -18.73 21.60
N GLN A 171 -5.87 -19.97 22.11
CA GLN A 171 -4.64 -20.54 22.66
C GLN A 171 -3.56 -20.87 21.61
N PRO A 172 -2.27 -20.94 22.00
CA PRO A 172 -1.16 -21.32 21.12
C PRO A 172 -1.31 -22.72 20.52
N THR A 173 -0.77 -22.94 19.32
CA THR A 173 -0.87 -24.20 18.56
C THR A 173 -0.43 -25.43 19.35
N ALA A 174 0.59 -25.29 20.21
CA ALA A 174 1.10 -26.38 21.03
C ALA A 174 0.10 -26.92 22.07
N HIS A 175 -0.96 -26.18 22.39
CA HIS A 175 -1.92 -26.53 23.44
C HIS A 175 -3.29 -26.94 22.90
N TRP A 176 -3.46 -26.98 21.57
CA TRP A 176 -4.74 -27.30 20.94
C TRP A 176 -5.24 -28.69 21.30
N THR A 177 -6.53 -28.80 21.61
CA THR A 177 -7.20 -30.10 21.63
C THR A 177 -7.38 -30.62 20.21
N GLU A 178 -7.71 -31.90 20.06
CA GLU A 178 -7.95 -32.48 18.74
C GLU A 178 -9.16 -31.84 18.05
N GLU A 179 -10.21 -31.52 18.81
CA GLU A 179 -11.41 -30.84 18.30
C GLU A 179 -11.10 -29.41 17.84
N GLU A 180 -10.23 -28.69 18.54
CA GLU A 180 -9.78 -27.35 18.13
C GLU A 180 -8.94 -27.41 16.87
N ARG A 181 -8.00 -28.36 16.80
CA ARG A 181 -7.18 -28.59 15.60
C ARG A 181 -8.05 -28.85 14.37
N VAL A 182 -9.03 -29.75 14.48
CA VAL A 182 -9.95 -30.06 13.36
C VAL A 182 -10.72 -28.81 12.91
N ARG A 183 -11.25 -28.01 13.83
CA ARG A 183 -11.98 -26.77 13.48
C ARG A 183 -11.10 -25.75 12.77
N VAL A 184 -9.88 -25.52 13.26
CA VAL A 184 -8.95 -24.57 12.62
C VAL A 184 -8.53 -25.08 11.24
N CYS A 185 -8.18 -26.36 11.11
CA CYS A 185 -7.84 -26.99 9.83
C CYS A 185 -8.99 -26.92 8.82
N GLN A 186 -10.25 -27.01 9.26
CA GLN A 186 -11.41 -26.85 8.40
C GLN A 186 -11.47 -25.45 7.75
N HIS A 187 -11.13 -24.40 8.49
CA HIS A 187 -11.05 -23.04 7.94
C HIS A 187 -9.83 -22.83 7.03
N LEU A 188 -8.69 -23.44 7.36
CA LEU A 188 -7.47 -23.39 6.54
C LEU A 188 -7.61 -24.16 5.22
N SER A 189 -8.48 -25.17 5.17
CA SER A 189 -8.75 -25.95 3.96
C SER A 189 -9.15 -25.06 2.78
N GLY A 190 -8.43 -25.15 1.67
CA GLY A 190 -8.60 -24.31 0.48
C GLY A 190 -8.05 -22.88 0.58
N VAL A 191 -7.63 -22.42 1.77
CA VAL A 191 -6.84 -21.18 1.92
C VAL A 191 -5.36 -21.49 1.82
N ILE A 192 -4.93 -22.62 2.38
CA ILE A 192 -3.52 -23.04 2.45
C ILE A 192 -2.83 -23.15 1.08
N SER A 193 -3.58 -23.50 0.03
CA SER A 193 -3.07 -23.60 -1.35
C SER A 193 -2.63 -22.26 -1.94
N HIS A 194 -3.02 -21.13 -1.32
CA HIS A 194 -2.63 -19.78 -1.73
C HIS A 194 -1.46 -19.22 -0.92
N VAL A 195 -0.97 -19.97 0.09
CA VAL A 195 0.27 -19.67 0.81
C VAL A 195 1.43 -20.36 0.10
N ARG A 196 2.49 -19.62 -0.22
CA ARG A 196 3.68 -20.10 -0.94
C ARG A 196 4.63 -20.84 0.00
N LEU A 197 4.20 -22.01 0.48
CA LEU A 197 4.92 -22.80 1.51
C LEU A 197 6.42 -23.00 1.25
N LEU A 198 6.82 -23.09 -0.03
CA LEU A 198 8.22 -23.24 -0.44
C LEU A 198 9.11 -22.04 -0.08
N GLN A 199 8.52 -20.90 0.22
CA GLN A 199 9.21 -19.65 0.56
C GLN A 199 9.25 -19.34 2.06
N ILE A 200 8.58 -20.16 2.87
CA ILE A 200 8.63 -20.03 4.32
C ILE A 200 9.98 -20.59 4.80
N ASP A 201 10.65 -19.84 5.69
CA ASP A 201 11.89 -20.27 6.33
C ASP A 201 11.76 -21.66 7.00
N SER A 202 12.86 -22.42 7.03
CA SER A 202 12.86 -23.79 7.56
C SER A 202 12.58 -23.91 9.03
N LYS A 203 13.01 -22.94 9.81
CA LYS A 203 12.69 -22.91 11.23
C LYS A 203 11.23 -22.57 11.43
N VAL A 204 10.74 -21.53 10.75
CA VAL A 204 9.33 -21.11 10.85
C VAL A 204 8.39 -22.23 10.39
N PHE A 205 8.72 -22.94 9.30
CA PHE A 205 7.89 -24.04 8.84
C PHE A 205 7.79 -25.17 9.87
N ALA A 206 8.91 -25.60 10.45
CA ALA A 206 8.94 -26.70 11.42
C ALA A 206 8.29 -26.33 12.77
N GLU A 207 8.47 -25.09 13.23
CA GLU A 207 7.98 -24.64 14.55
C GLU A 207 6.53 -24.13 14.51
N GLU A 208 6.11 -23.49 13.41
CA GLU A 208 4.81 -22.82 13.33
C GLU A 208 3.82 -23.49 12.36
N VAL A 209 4.29 -24.02 11.23
CA VAL A 209 3.41 -24.52 10.15
C VAL A 209 3.06 -25.99 10.35
N GLU A 210 4.07 -26.85 10.38
CA GLU A 210 3.91 -28.31 10.48
C GLU A 210 3.07 -28.75 11.70
N PRO A 211 3.25 -28.19 12.92
CA PRO A 211 2.49 -28.62 14.10
C PRO A 211 0.99 -28.39 14.01
N THR A 212 0.52 -27.54 13.10
CA THR A 212 -0.93 -27.36 12.88
C THR A 212 -1.59 -28.60 12.31
N GLY A 213 -0.85 -29.42 11.55
CA GLY A 213 -1.43 -30.52 10.77
C GLY A 213 -2.29 -30.07 9.58
N ALA A 214 -2.30 -28.78 9.26
CA ALA A 214 -3.12 -28.23 8.16
C ALA A 214 -2.50 -28.45 6.78
N VAL A 215 -1.19 -28.74 6.71
CA VAL A 215 -0.47 -28.99 5.47
C VAL A 215 -0.43 -30.50 5.20
N PRO A 216 -0.96 -30.97 4.06
CA PRO A 216 -0.83 -32.36 3.64
C PRO A 216 0.62 -32.85 3.61
N MET A 217 0.83 -34.12 3.99
CA MET A 217 2.16 -34.76 4.04
C MET A 217 2.96 -34.57 2.74
N GLU A 218 2.30 -34.68 1.59
CA GLU A 218 2.94 -34.52 0.27
C GLU A 218 3.56 -33.13 0.08
N LEU A 219 2.85 -32.08 0.47
CA LEU A 219 3.32 -30.69 0.39
C LEU A 219 4.44 -30.42 1.39
N SER A 220 4.35 -30.99 2.59
CA SER A 220 5.43 -30.92 3.58
C SER A 220 6.71 -31.58 3.05
N LEU A 221 6.60 -32.76 2.45
CA LEU A 221 7.74 -33.46 1.84
C LEU A 221 8.34 -32.70 0.64
N GLU A 222 7.50 -32.14 -0.24
CA GLU A 222 7.95 -31.27 -1.34
C GLU A 222 8.77 -30.09 -0.81
N ARG A 223 8.25 -29.41 0.22
CA ARG A 223 8.91 -28.27 0.86
C ARG A 223 10.24 -28.63 1.50
N TYR A 224 10.32 -29.74 2.24
CA TYR A 224 11.58 -30.21 2.82
C TYR A 224 12.63 -30.55 1.76
N ARG A 225 12.22 -31.21 0.66
CA ARG A 225 13.12 -31.48 -0.47
C ARG A 225 13.62 -30.19 -1.10
N PHE A 226 12.72 -29.23 -1.32
CA PHE A 226 13.08 -27.93 -1.88
C PHE A 226 14.14 -27.23 -1.01
N ALA A 227 13.91 -27.12 0.30
CA ALA A 227 14.83 -26.48 1.24
C ALA A 227 16.21 -27.17 1.29
N ALA A 228 16.24 -28.50 1.23
CA ALA A 228 17.49 -29.28 1.23
C ALA A 228 18.29 -29.07 -0.07
N LEU A 229 17.62 -29.02 -1.22
CA LEU A 229 18.24 -28.80 -2.53
C LEU A 229 18.70 -27.35 -2.73
N SER A 230 17.96 -26.36 -2.22
CA SER A 230 18.34 -24.94 -2.28
C SER A 230 19.51 -24.61 -1.34
N SER A 231 19.66 -25.36 -0.24
CA SER A 231 20.78 -25.21 0.70
C SER A 231 22.06 -25.91 0.23
N ALA A 232 21.96 -26.88 -0.67
CA ALA A 232 23.12 -27.47 -1.31
C ALA A 232 23.70 -26.43 -2.27
N LYS A 233 24.89 -25.87 -1.94
CA LYS A 233 25.65 -24.98 -2.85
C LYS A 233 25.54 -25.52 -4.27
N ALA A 234 25.00 -24.70 -5.18
CA ALA A 234 25.01 -25.02 -6.60
C ALA A 234 26.43 -25.49 -6.98
N PRO A 235 26.60 -26.66 -7.62
CA PRO A 235 27.91 -27.10 -8.05
C PRO A 235 28.51 -26.03 -8.96
N ALA A 236 29.81 -25.75 -8.79
CA ALA A 236 30.54 -24.71 -9.51
C ALA A 236 30.59 -24.88 -11.04
N ASN A 237 29.98 -25.94 -11.58
CA ASN A 237 29.74 -26.15 -13.00
C ASN A 237 28.38 -26.87 -13.15
N PRO A 238 27.34 -26.25 -13.72
CA PRO A 238 26.17 -27.01 -14.13
C PRO A 238 26.57 -27.92 -15.31
N PRO A 239 26.26 -29.23 -15.28
CA PRO A 239 26.31 -30.03 -16.50
C PRO A 239 25.32 -29.40 -17.49
N ALA A 240 25.73 -29.28 -18.76
CA ALA A 240 24.94 -28.67 -19.82
C ALA A 240 23.57 -29.36 -19.94
N ALA A 241 22.59 -28.85 -19.20
CA ALA A 241 21.22 -29.28 -19.26
C ALA A 241 20.60 -28.63 -20.50
N HIS A 242 19.97 -29.47 -21.31
CA HIS A 242 19.18 -29.12 -22.47
C HIS A 242 18.32 -27.87 -22.23
N PRO A 243 18.11 -27.02 -23.26
CA PRO A 243 17.26 -25.84 -23.12
C PRO A 243 15.83 -26.32 -22.86
N VAL A 244 15.42 -26.24 -21.59
CA VAL A 244 14.02 -26.33 -21.20
C VAL A 244 13.34 -25.09 -21.79
N PRO A 245 12.21 -25.25 -22.50
CA PRO A 245 11.48 -24.09 -23.04
C PRO A 245 11.12 -23.15 -21.89
N PRO A 246 10.99 -21.83 -22.13
CA PRO A 246 10.58 -20.88 -21.10
C PRO A 246 9.12 -21.17 -20.70
N GLY A 247 8.93 -22.16 -19.82
CA GLY A 247 7.69 -22.36 -19.10
C GLY A 247 7.48 -21.17 -18.18
N GLU A 248 6.22 -20.79 -17.98
CA GLU A 248 5.88 -19.75 -17.02
C GLU A 248 6.56 -20.05 -15.67
N PRO A 249 7.24 -19.07 -15.06
CA PRO A 249 7.94 -19.29 -13.80
C PRO A 249 6.93 -19.76 -12.73
N ASP A 250 7.26 -20.83 -12.01
CA ASP A 250 6.39 -21.38 -10.96
C ASP A 250 6.11 -20.29 -9.91
N LYS A 251 4.86 -19.80 -9.87
CA LYS A 251 4.43 -18.73 -8.97
C LYS A 251 4.64 -19.09 -7.49
N ARG A 252 4.71 -20.38 -7.15
CA ARG A 252 5.02 -20.84 -5.77
C ARG A 252 6.45 -20.55 -5.36
N LEU A 253 7.35 -20.38 -6.33
CA LEU A 253 8.77 -20.08 -6.13
C LEU A 253 9.05 -18.57 -6.22
N GLN A 254 8.12 -17.79 -6.75
CA GLN A 254 8.28 -16.35 -6.85
C GLN A 254 7.91 -15.67 -5.53
N PRO A 255 8.80 -14.87 -4.94
CA PRO A 255 8.44 -14.07 -3.76
C PRO A 255 7.30 -13.16 -4.13
N ARG A 256 6.40 -12.90 -3.18
CA ARG A 256 5.40 -11.83 -3.37
C ARG A 256 6.15 -10.58 -3.74
N LEU A 257 5.85 -10.06 -4.91
CA LEU A 257 6.53 -8.90 -5.43
C LEU A 257 6.10 -7.72 -4.57
N LEU A 258 7.00 -7.40 -3.63
CA LEU A 258 7.29 -6.08 -3.09
C LEU A 258 6.72 -5.86 -1.69
N LEU A 259 7.60 -5.96 -0.71
CA LEU A 259 7.42 -5.22 0.55
C LEU A 259 7.17 -3.75 0.20
N ASN A 260 6.20 -3.13 0.86
CA ASN A 260 6.03 -1.68 0.77
C ASN A 260 7.11 -1.02 1.63
N LEU A 261 8.29 -0.85 1.05
CA LEU A 261 9.49 -0.29 1.68
C LEU A 261 9.37 1.21 1.89
N PHE A 262 8.52 1.91 1.13
CA PHE A 262 8.25 3.35 1.25
C PHE A 262 6.79 3.62 1.67
N PRO A 263 6.37 3.18 2.87
CA PRO A 263 5.00 3.33 3.33
C PRO A 263 4.57 4.79 3.30
N GLY A 264 3.33 4.98 2.85
CA GLY A 264 2.71 6.28 2.68
C GLY A 264 2.98 6.94 1.34
N SER A 265 3.94 6.48 0.51
CA SER A 265 4.28 7.14 -0.76
C SER A 265 3.08 7.40 -1.68
N ALA A 266 3.00 8.61 -2.21
CA ALA A 266 2.07 8.98 -3.28
C ALA A 266 2.66 8.74 -4.67
N ILE A 267 4.00 8.66 -4.78
CA ILE A 267 4.75 8.54 -6.03
C ILE A 267 5.06 7.06 -6.36
N LEU A 268 5.56 6.30 -5.38
CA LEU A 268 6.00 4.91 -5.50
C LEU A 268 4.95 3.92 -4.94
N LYS A 269 3.72 3.98 -5.45
CA LYS A 269 2.63 3.08 -5.05
C LYS A 269 2.18 2.19 -6.23
N SER A 270 1.39 1.17 -5.92
CA SER A 270 0.73 0.31 -6.91
C SER A 270 1.70 -0.33 -7.94
N ASP A 271 1.60 0.01 -9.22
CA ASP A 271 2.42 -0.52 -10.32
C ASP A 271 3.92 -0.13 -10.21
N LYS A 272 4.23 0.89 -9.41
CA LYS A 272 5.59 1.41 -9.20
C LYS A 272 6.30 0.84 -7.98
N LEU A 273 5.68 -0.11 -7.26
CA LEU A 273 6.30 -0.73 -6.11
C LEU A 273 7.68 -1.33 -6.46
N HIS A 274 7.85 -1.90 -7.66
CA HIS A 274 9.08 -2.54 -8.11
C HIS A 274 10.31 -1.61 -8.06
N LEU A 275 10.09 -0.31 -8.24
CA LEU A 275 11.13 0.71 -8.17
C LEU A 275 11.68 0.88 -6.74
N GLN A 276 10.89 0.56 -5.71
CA GLN A 276 11.35 0.62 -4.32
C GLN A 276 12.49 -0.38 -4.06
N SER A 277 12.41 -1.59 -4.63
CA SER A 277 13.48 -2.58 -4.53
C SER A 277 14.75 -2.15 -5.24
N VAL A 278 14.62 -1.43 -6.37
CA VAL A 278 15.75 -0.84 -7.08
C VAL A 278 16.47 0.19 -6.20
N LEU A 279 15.71 1.11 -5.59
CA LEU A 279 16.25 2.10 -4.65
C LEU A 279 16.98 1.43 -3.47
N ASN A 280 16.39 0.39 -2.88
CA ASN A 280 17.01 -0.35 -1.79
C ASN A 280 18.26 -1.13 -2.22
N GLY A 281 18.28 -1.64 -3.45
CA GLY A 281 19.45 -2.24 -4.07
C GLY A 281 20.61 -1.23 -4.17
N TRP A 282 20.33 0.00 -4.60
CA TRP A 282 21.34 1.08 -4.66
C TRP A 282 21.75 1.59 -3.29
N PHE A 283 20.83 1.63 -2.32
CA PHE A 283 21.12 1.96 -0.93
C PHE A 283 22.01 0.90 -0.25
N GLY A 284 21.97 -0.35 -0.71
CA GLY A 284 22.77 -1.46 -0.19
C GLY A 284 22.10 -2.25 0.93
N SER A 285 20.79 -2.05 1.16
CA SER A 285 20.00 -2.83 2.11
C SER A 285 18.64 -3.18 1.50
N PRO A 286 18.48 -4.41 0.96
CA PRO A 286 17.27 -4.80 0.21
C PRO A 286 15.95 -4.66 0.97
N LYS A 287 15.97 -4.88 2.30
CA LYS A 287 14.79 -4.84 3.18
C LYS A 287 14.68 -3.53 3.98
N GLN A 288 15.41 -2.48 3.63
CA GLN A 288 15.32 -1.21 4.35
C GLN A 288 13.91 -0.62 4.26
N MET A 289 13.27 -0.45 5.41
CA MET A 289 12.02 0.28 5.53
C MET A 289 12.30 1.78 5.63
N TRP A 290 11.51 2.60 4.96
CA TRP A 290 11.66 4.05 4.94
C TRP A 290 10.52 4.72 5.68
N LYS A 291 10.83 5.84 6.34
CA LYS A 291 9.85 6.69 7.00
C LYS A 291 9.72 7.99 6.19
N LEU A 292 8.50 8.31 5.77
CA LEU A 292 8.20 9.58 5.14
C LEU A 292 8.43 10.71 6.14
N ASN A 293 9.33 11.62 5.81
CA ASN A 293 9.67 12.78 6.62
C ASN A 293 9.01 14.06 6.08
N PHE A 294 8.90 14.19 4.76
CA PHE A 294 8.30 15.35 4.11
C PHE A 294 7.61 14.94 2.80
N ARG A 295 6.45 15.52 2.50
CA ARG A 295 5.81 15.52 1.17
C ARG A 295 5.36 16.92 0.84
N ALA A 296 5.69 17.42 -0.35
CA ALA A 296 5.38 18.78 -0.75
C ALA A 296 3.86 19.04 -0.84
N SER A 297 3.09 18.13 -1.40
CA SER A 297 1.63 18.25 -1.45
C SER A 297 0.93 18.23 -0.08
N ALA A 298 1.55 17.62 0.94
CA ALA A 298 1.00 17.57 2.30
C ALA A 298 1.47 18.73 3.19
N HIS A 299 2.72 19.17 3.03
CA HIS A 299 3.36 20.15 3.90
C HIS A 299 3.60 21.52 3.23
N GLY A 300 3.18 21.67 1.98
CA GLY A 300 3.41 22.86 1.15
C GLY A 300 4.72 22.81 0.37
N PHE A 301 4.71 23.43 -0.82
CA PHE A 301 5.83 23.45 -1.78
C PHE A 301 6.90 24.51 -1.49
N SER A 302 6.90 25.09 -0.28
CA SER A 302 7.86 26.14 0.06
C SER A 302 9.20 25.57 0.54
N ALA A 303 10.32 26.21 0.18
CA ALA A 303 11.65 25.88 0.70
C ALA A 303 11.71 25.88 2.23
N VAL A 304 11.04 26.84 2.88
CA VAL A 304 10.91 26.92 4.34
C VAL A 304 10.32 25.65 4.94
N SER A 305 9.28 25.08 4.29
CA SER A 305 8.67 23.85 4.76
C SER A 305 9.60 22.64 4.58
N PHE A 306 10.32 22.56 3.45
CA PHE A 306 11.35 21.53 3.27
C PHE A 306 12.40 21.57 4.38
N HIS A 307 13.02 22.73 4.61
CA HIS A 307 14.06 22.90 5.62
C HIS A 307 13.58 22.59 7.03
N ARG A 308 12.37 23.06 7.39
CA ARG A 308 11.76 22.75 8.70
C ARG A 308 11.66 21.25 8.98
N HIS A 309 11.44 20.43 7.95
CA HIS A 309 11.30 18.99 8.12
C HIS A 309 12.62 18.23 7.89
N CYS A 310 13.47 18.68 6.95
CA CYS A 310 14.60 17.88 6.45
C CYS A 310 15.97 18.35 6.96
N ASP A 311 16.10 19.57 7.46
CA ASP A 311 17.39 20.04 7.99
C ASP A 311 17.79 19.21 9.22
N GLY A 312 19.06 18.80 9.27
CA GLY A 312 19.59 17.93 10.32
C GLY A 312 19.22 16.44 10.20
N VAL A 313 18.37 16.05 9.24
CA VAL A 313 17.99 14.66 9.01
C VAL A 313 19.00 14.00 8.05
N ALA A 314 19.52 12.84 8.44
CA ALA A 314 20.39 12.01 7.61
C ALA A 314 20.33 10.53 8.03
N PRO A 315 20.50 9.59 7.09
CA PRO A 315 20.53 9.82 5.64
C PRO A 315 19.13 10.11 5.09
N THR A 316 19.03 10.72 3.90
CA THR A 316 17.75 11.03 3.24
C THR A 316 17.67 10.54 1.79
N MET A 317 16.48 10.09 1.39
CA MET A 317 16.12 9.75 0.01
C MET A 317 15.06 10.73 -0.48
N VAL A 318 15.37 11.52 -1.51
CA VAL A 318 14.46 12.45 -2.17
C VAL A 318 13.93 11.80 -3.43
N ILE A 319 12.61 11.76 -3.60
CA ILE A 319 11.91 11.20 -4.76
C ILE A 319 10.95 12.27 -5.28
N ALA A 320 11.08 12.66 -6.55
CA ALA A 320 10.29 13.72 -7.15
C ALA A 320 9.58 13.26 -8.42
N LEU A 321 8.38 13.78 -8.63
CA LEU A 321 7.50 13.49 -9.77
C LEU A 321 7.43 14.72 -10.69
N GLY A 322 7.88 14.56 -11.93
CA GLY A 322 7.81 15.57 -12.98
C GLY A 322 6.42 15.70 -13.61
N ALA A 323 6.18 16.81 -14.30
CA ALA A 323 4.91 17.11 -14.97
C ALA A 323 4.51 16.11 -16.07
N ARG A 324 5.47 15.40 -16.66
CA ARG A 324 5.19 14.38 -17.70
C ARG A 324 5.22 12.95 -17.14
N GLY A 325 5.22 12.80 -15.82
CA GLY A 325 5.22 11.51 -15.14
C GLY A 325 6.61 10.94 -14.89
N GLU A 326 7.67 11.71 -15.14
CA GLU A 326 9.03 11.28 -14.82
C GLU A 326 9.21 11.14 -13.31
N ILE A 327 9.98 10.15 -12.88
CA ILE A 327 10.29 9.92 -11.47
C ILE A 327 11.80 9.90 -11.33
N SER A 328 12.34 10.90 -10.65
CA SER A 328 13.78 11.07 -10.46
C SER A 328 14.05 11.68 -9.09
N GLY A 329 15.30 11.61 -8.63
CA GLY A 329 15.62 12.08 -7.28
C GLY A 329 17.07 11.85 -6.90
N GLY A 330 17.33 11.84 -5.60
CA GLY A 330 18.67 11.69 -5.07
C GLY A 330 18.72 11.20 -3.64
N TYR A 331 19.81 10.52 -3.32
CA TYR A 331 20.14 10.05 -1.98
C TYR A 331 21.28 10.89 -1.41
N SER A 332 21.17 11.24 -0.13
CA SER A 332 22.24 11.88 0.65
C SER A 332 22.48 11.12 1.94
N ASP A 333 23.71 10.71 2.20
CA ASP A 333 24.12 10.15 3.50
C ASP A 333 24.42 11.23 4.56
N VAL A 334 24.38 12.50 4.19
CA VAL A 334 24.68 13.66 5.04
C VAL A 334 23.48 14.60 5.18
N PRO A 335 23.37 15.36 6.28
CA PRO A 335 22.25 16.26 6.50
C PRO A 335 22.34 17.52 5.62
N TRP A 336 21.20 18.08 5.25
CA TRP A 336 21.08 19.28 4.39
C TRP A 336 21.66 20.55 5.01
N ALA A 337 21.63 20.68 6.35
CA ALA A 337 22.21 21.82 7.07
C ALA A 337 22.97 21.34 8.31
N LYS A 338 24.19 21.86 8.51
CA LYS A 338 25.10 21.44 9.61
C LYS A 338 25.45 22.60 10.55
N ASN A 339 24.50 23.49 10.87
CA ASN A 339 24.61 24.65 11.79
C ASN A 339 24.95 26.02 11.16
N SER A 340 24.98 26.18 9.84
CA SER A 340 25.21 27.48 9.16
C SER A 340 23.93 27.99 8.49
N ARG A 341 23.56 29.24 8.74
CA ARG A 341 22.48 29.95 8.00
C ARG A 341 22.96 30.52 6.66
N LYS A 342 24.26 30.45 6.36
CA LYS A 342 24.82 30.84 5.06
C LYS A 342 24.93 29.60 4.19
N GLY A 343 24.52 29.73 2.92
CA GLY A 343 24.61 28.67 1.93
C GLY A 343 26.01 28.09 1.80
N GLY A 344 26.12 26.84 1.36
CA GLY A 344 27.41 26.17 1.24
C GLY A 344 27.33 24.74 0.75
N TYR A 345 28.50 24.19 0.39
CA TYR A 345 28.64 22.81 -0.06
C TYR A 345 28.93 21.86 1.09
N ILE A 346 28.38 20.65 1.00
CA ILE A 346 28.54 19.60 1.99
C ILE A 346 29.13 18.37 1.30
N HIS A 347 30.19 17.86 1.90
CA HIS A 347 30.89 16.67 1.44
C HIS A 347 30.06 15.41 1.68
N SER A 348 29.99 14.51 0.70
CA SER A 348 29.40 13.18 0.83
C SER A 348 30.23 12.13 0.08
N GLU A 349 30.33 10.95 0.68
CA GLU A 349 30.99 9.79 0.08
C GLU A 349 30.04 8.92 -0.73
N LYS A 350 28.73 8.97 -0.41
CA LYS A 350 27.74 7.98 -0.86
C LYS A 350 26.53 8.59 -1.54
N ALA A 351 26.47 9.91 -1.71
CA ALA A 351 25.38 10.55 -2.41
C ALA A 351 25.30 10.05 -3.86
N PHE A 352 24.09 9.93 -4.38
CA PHE A 352 23.84 9.60 -5.77
C PHE A 352 22.55 10.22 -6.24
N LEU A 353 22.46 10.50 -7.53
CA LEU A 353 21.22 10.85 -8.21
C LEU A 353 20.67 9.62 -8.93
N PHE A 354 19.39 9.66 -9.28
CA PHE A 354 18.77 8.59 -10.05
C PHE A 354 17.58 9.06 -10.87
N THR A 355 17.30 8.30 -11.92
CA THR A 355 16.06 8.34 -12.70
C THR A 355 15.42 6.95 -12.61
N LEU A 356 14.18 6.86 -12.14
CA LEU A 356 13.40 5.61 -12.06
C LEU A 356 12.48 5.42 -13.26
N ALA A 357 11.92 6.50 -13.78
CA ALA A 357 11.09 6.52 -14.98
C ALA A 357 11.36 7.82 -15.74
N GLY A 358 11.95 7.76 -16.94
CA GLY A 358 12.36 8.93 -17.72
C GLY A 358 11.63 9.04 -19.06
N SER A 359 11.71 10.21 -19.69
CA SER A 359 11.21 10.41 -21.06
C SER A 359 12.03 9.58 -22.05
N GLY A 360 11.53 8.40 -22.42
CA GLY A 360 12.20 7.49 -23.38
C GLY A 360 13.22 6.53 -22.76
N GLN A 361 13.21 6.33 -21.44
CA GLN A 361 14.12 5.44 -20.74
C GLN A 361 13.32 4.39 -19.95
N ASP A 362 13.36 3.14 -20.42
CA ASP A 362 12.58 2.03 -19.84
C ASP A 362 13.19 1.49 -18.53
N ASN A 363 14.49 1.72 -18.30
CA ASN A 363 15.21 1.16 -17.16
C ASN A 363 15.68 2.25 -16.18
N PRO A 364 15.59 2.00 -14.86
CA PRO A 364 16.16 2.88 -13.85
C PRO A 364 17.67 3.04 -13.98
N VAL A 365 18.16 4.27 -13.78
CA VAL A 365 19.59 4.63 -13.86
C VAL A 365 20.02 5.36 -12.60
N LYS A 366 21.25 5.06 -12.17
CA LYS A 366 21.93 5.69 -11.03
C LYS A 366 23.11 6.52 -11.53
N PHE A 367 23.30 7.70 -10.96
CA PHE A 367 24.42 8.60 -11.21
C PHE A 367 25.19 8.81 -9.90
N ASP A 368 26.43 8.32 -9.84
CA ASP A 368 27.24 8.36 -8.62
C ASP A 368 27.92 9.74 -8.45
N ILE A 369 28.13 10.14 -7.21
CA ILE A 369 28.91 11.34 -6.88
C ILE A 369 30.36 11.21 -7.37
N VAL A 370 30.78 12.10 -8.26
CA VAL A 370 32.18 12.19 -8.71
C VAL A 370 32.94 13.30 -7.98
N LYS A 371 32.27 14.40 -7.65
CA LYS A 371 32.86 15.56 -6.95
C LYS A 371 32.40 15.61 -5.48
N LYS A 372 32.90 14.69 -4.66
CA LYS A 372 32.49 14.48 -3.25
C LYS A 372 32.42 15.74 -2.37
N PRO A 373 33.36 16.71 -2.43
CA PRO A 373 33.26 17.95 -1.64
C PRO A 373 32.06 18.85 -2.01
N TYR A 374 31.48 18.62 -3.17
CA TYR A 374 30.43 19.42 -3.79
C TYR A 374 29.15 18.59 -4.00
N ALA A 375 28.90 17.61 -3.14
CA ALA A 375 27.81 16.66 -3.31
C ALA A 375 26.45 17.28 -3.05
N ILE A 376 26.31 18.02 -1.94
CA ILE A 376 25.06 18.67 -1.55
C ILE A 376 25.30 20.18 -1.45
N CYS A 377 24.34 20.98 -1.92
CA CYS A 377 24.34 22.42 -1.73
C CYS A 377 23.19 22.82 -0.80
N TYR A 378 23.49 23.59 0.24
CA TYR A 378 22.50 24.19 1.11
C TYR A 378 22.16 25.60 0.64
N HIS A 379 20.88 25.90 0.44
CA HIS A 379 20.39 27.26 0.19
C HIS A 379 19.02 27.45 0.84
N PRO A 380 18.83 28.44 1.74
CA PRO A 380 17.63 28.56 2.57
C PRO A 380 16.33 28.86 1.81
N GLU A 381 16.44 29.35 0.58
CA GLU A 381 15.29 29.67 -0.29
C GLU A 381 15.02 28.61 -1.36
N CYS A 382 15.74 27.49 -1.34
CA CYS A 382 15.55 26.38 -2.26
C CYS A 382 15.14 25.11 -1.51
N GLY A 383 14.57 24.15 -2.22
CA GLY A 383 14.42 22.80 -1.70
C GLY A 383 15.76 22.04 -1.71
N PRO A 384 15.74 20.71 -1.93
CA PRO A 384 16.96 19.94 -2.05
C PRO A 384 17.77 20.36 -3.29
N ILE A 385 19.09 20.52 -3.11
CA ILE A 385 20.07 20.76 -4.18
C ILE A 385 21.20 19.74 -4.10
N PHE A 386 21.38 18.98 -5.18
CA PHE A 386 22.50 18.08 -5.36
C PHE A 386 23.47 18.69 -6.38
N GLY A 387 24.75 18.75 -6.00
CA GLY A 387 25.84 19.15 -6.88
C GLY A 387 26.17 20.65 -6.83
N ALA A 388 27.42 21.00 -7.17
CA ALA A 388 27.83 22.40 -7.31
C ALA A 388 27.30 23.08 -8.56
N GLY A 389 26.96 22.30 -9.60
CA GLY A 389 26.30 22.81 -10.78
C GLY A 389 24.78 22.86 -10.64
N ALA A 390 24.24 22.45 -9.48
CA ALA A 390 22.84 22.06 -9.32
C ALA A 390 22.44 20.99 -10.36
N ASP A 391 23.16 19.86 -10.33
CA ASP A 391 22.85 18.66 -11.10
C ASP A 391 21.40 18.22 -10.87
N LEU A 392 20.86 18.47 -9.67
CA LEU A 392 19.43 18.53 -9.42
C LEU A 392 19.14 19.68 -8.44
N LEU A 393 18.23 20.59 -8.81
CA LEU A 393 17.64 21.58 -7.92
C LEU A 393 16.12 21.51 -7.99
N ILE A 394 15.49 21.39 -6.82
CA ILE A 394 14.05 21.60 -6.66
C ILE A 394 13.82 22.98 -6.04
N SER A 395 13.16 23.86 -6.79
CA SER A 395 12.94 25.26 -6.43
C SER A 395 11.85 25.43 -5.37
N ASN A 396 11.79 26.61 -4.77
CA ASN A 396 10.62 27.03 -4.01
C ASN A 396 9.39 27.13 -4.93
N SER A 397 8.22 26.73 -4.43
CA SER A 397 6.96 26.74 -5.19
C SER A 397 7.02 25.94 -6.50
N CYS A 398 7.81 24.86 -6.51
CA CYS A 398 8.15 24.06 -7.69
C CYS A 398 6.95 23.45 -8.44
N SER A 399 5.75 23.42 -7.84
CA SER A 399 4.50 22.98 -8.49
C SER A 399 3.79 24.06 -9.29
N SER A 400 4.23 25.31 -9.22
CA SER A 400 3.60 26.45 -9.88
C SER A 400 4.58 27.26 -10.73
N ASN A 401 5.82 26.80 -10.89
CA ASN A 401 6.85 27.44 -11.72
C ASN A 401 7.71 26.40 -12.48
N MET A 402 8.65 26.89 -13.28
CA MET A 402 9.66 26.09 -14.00
C MET A 402 11.07 26.48 -13.55
N ASP A 403 11.22 26.84 -12.27
CA ASP A 403 12.50 27.30 -11.71
C ASP A 403 13.35 26.12 -11.18
N SER A 404 12.78 24.91 -11.14
CA SER A 404 13.54 23.68 -10.86
C SER A 404 14.29 23.28 -12.12
N TYR A 405 15.53 22.82 -11.96
CA TYR A 405 16.38 22.48 -13.10
C TYR A 405 17.39 21.38 -12.78
N SER A 406 17.95 20.80 -13.83
CA SER A 406 19.01 19.79 -13.76
C SER A 406 20.14 20.18 -14.70
N ASN A 407 21.33 20.35 -14.13
CA ASN A 407 22.56 20.62 -14.88
C ASN A 407 23.53 19.44 -14.85
N LEU A 408 22.98 18.22 -14.84
CA LEU A 408 23.74 16.98 -14.88
C LEU A 408 24.45 16.84 -16.25
N PRO A 409 25.69 16.30 -16.35
CA PRO A 409 26.60 15.89 -15.27
C PRO A 409 27.59 17.00 -14.89
N HIS A 410 27.59 17.42 -13.62
CA HIS A 410 28.65 18.32 -13.11
C HIS A 410 29.30 17.77 -11.85
N SER A 411 28.54 17.50 -10.78
CA SER A 411 29.02 16.82 -9.58
C SER A 411 28.73 15.31 -9.57
N TYR A 412 27.71 14.87 -10.31
CA TYR A 412 27.30 13.48 -10.45
C TYR A 412 27.49 13.04 -11.89
N ASP A 413 27.79 11.76 -12.10
CA ASP A 413 27.97 11.21 -13.44
C ASP A 413 27.56 9.73 -13.48
N GLY A 414 27.31 9.22 -14.68
CA GLY A 414 26.88 7.85 -14.89
C GLY A 414 26.39 7.61 -16.33
N PRO A 415 25.90 6.40 -16.62
CA PRO A 415 25.47 6.04 -17.96
C PRO A 415 24.39 6.99 -18.48
N GLY A 416 24.66 7.67 -19.59
CA GLY A 416 23.70 8.58 -20.23
C GLY A 416 23.38 9.83 -19.42
N ALA A 417 24.29 10.29 -18.55
CA ALA A 417 24.11 11.53 -17.79
C ALA A 417 24.07 12.76 -18.71
N SER A 418 23.01 13.56 -18.59
CA SER A 418 22.77 14.79 -19.35
C SER A 418 21.72 15.64 -18.61
N CYS A 419 21.60 16.91 -18.98
CA CYS A 419 20.64 17.82 -18.35
C CYS A 419 19.17 17.41 -18.59
N THR A 420 18.91 16.55 -19.57
CA THR A 420 17.58 16.01 -19.87
C THR A 420 17.34 14.63 -19.24
N SER A 421 18.34 14.01 -18.60
CA SER A 421 18.25 12.61 -18.15
C SER A 421 17.32 12.41 -16.95
N MET A 422 17.02 13.46 -16.17
CA MET A 422 16.16 13.35 -14.98
C MET A 422 14.70 13.67 -15.25
N PHE A 423 14.44 14.81 -15.87
CA PHE A 423 13.08 15.33 -16.12
C PHE A 423 12.92 15.82 -17.55
N GLY A 424 13.62 15.21 -18.52
CA GLY A 424 13.47 15.41 -19.97
C GLY A 424 13.86 16.78 -20.55
N ASP A 425 13.99 17.82 -19.71
CA ASP A 425 14.38 19.18 -20.08
C ASP A 425 15.31 19.77 -19.01
N TYR A 426 16.02 20.84 -19.38
CA TYR A 426 16.88 21.57 -18.45
C TYR A 426 16.09 22.15 -17.28
N ASN A 427 14.96 22.81 -17.56
CA ASN A 427 14.03 23.35 -16.58
C ASN A 427 12.74 22.52 -16.56
N PHE A 428 12.13 22.35 -15.38
CA PHE A 428 10.93 21.53 -15.22
C PHE A 428 10.06 21.99 -14.05
N THR A 429 8.79 21.57 -14.10
CA THR A 429 7.83 21.71 -13.00
C THR A 429 7.72 20.40 -12.24
N ILE A 430 7.72 20.48 -10.90
CA ILE A 430 7.57 19.32 -10.01
C ILE A 430 6.11 19.23 -9.56
N VAL A 431 5.46 18.11 -9.87
CA VAL A 431 4.08 17.84 -9.43
C VAL A 431 4.04 17.58 -7.93
N ASP A 432 4.95 16.75 -7.44
CA ASP A 432 5.13 16.47 -6.01
C ASP A 432 6.54 15.94 -5.75
N TYR A 433 7.01 16.04 -4.51
CA TYR A 433 8.22 15.34 -4.08
C TYR A 433 8.15 14.93 -2.61
N GLU A 434 8.80 13.82 -2.33
CA GLU A 434 8.79 13.13 -1.05
C GLU A 434 10.23 12.96 -0.55
N VAL A 435 10.43 13.10 0.75
CA VAL A 435 11.73 12.91 1.42
C VAL A 435 11.56 11.87 2.51
N TYR A 436 12.41 10.87 2.48
CA TYR A 436 12.40 9.74 3.39
C TYR A 436 13.70 9.63 4.18
N THR A 437 13.61 9.05 5.37
CA THR A 437 14.76 8.63 6.19
C THR A 437 14.60 7.14 6.52
N PRO A 438 15.68 6.37 6.74
CA PRO A 438 15.56 4.99 7.19
C PRO A 438 14.73 4.88 8.47
N ALA A 439 13.77 3.95 8.48
CA ALA A 439 13.11 3.53 9.70
C ALA A 439 14.04 2.57 10.48
N PRO A 440 14.07 2.66 11.83
CA PRO A 440 14.85 1.73 12.63
C PRO A 440 14.36 0.29 12.41
N SER A 441 15.29 -0.65 12.23
CA SER A 441 14.95 -2.08 12.17
C SER A 441 14.45 -2.54 13.53
N SER A 442 13.36 -3.32 13.54
CA SER A 442 12.76 -3.90 14.75
C SER A 442 13.72 -4.81 15.54
N ASP A 443 14.84 -5.22 14.95
CA ASP A 443 15.88 -6.04 15.59
C ASP A 443 16.85 -5.25 16.47
N SER A 444 16.71 -3.92 16.54
CA SER A 444 17.58 -3.05 17.36
C SER A 444 16.84 -2.46 18.57
N ALA A 445 16.12 -3.29 19.33
CA ALA A 445 15.77 -2.91 20.69
C ALA A 445 17.06 -2.87 21.53
N PRO A 446 17.43 -1.72 22.13
CA PRO A 446 18.60 -1.67 23.00
C PRO A 446 18.32 -2.54 24.22
N GLY A 447 19.16 -3.57 24.39
CA GLY A 447 19.18 -4.38 25.61
C GLY A 447 19.23 -3.44 26.80
N LYS A 448 18.18 -3.47 27.62
CA LYS A 448 18.19 -2.83 28.94
C LYS A 448 19.36 -3.43 29.70
N ARG A 449 20.39 -2.63 29.93
CA ARG A 449 21.40 -2.90 30.97
C ARG A 449 20.79 -2.67 32.34
#